data_AF-A0AA45MRB2-F1
#
_entry.id   AF-A0AA45MRB2-F1
#
_cell.length_a   1.000
_cell.length_b   1.000
_cell.length_c   1.000
_cell.angle_alpha   90.00
_cell.angle_beta   90.00
_cell.angle_gamma   90.00
#
_symmetry.space_group_name_H-M   'P 1'
#
loop_
_entity.id
_entity.type
_entity.pdbx_description
1 polymer ?
#
loop_
_entity_poly.entity_id
_entity_poly.type
_entity_poly.pdbx_seq_one_letter_code
_entity_poly.pdbx_strand_id
1 'polypeptide(L)'
;MNMPIKFDTLSYARKLEEAGLPQQQAEAQSLALRDALAESTVTPGDMLLLKTDLIARLEILRSDVYAQIEKLRCDLQRQIDELKAHMNIRFNILYMVTGLSLVLHGVTLGVLFKILSRLP
;
A
#
# COMPACT_ATOMS: atom_id res chain seq x y z
N MET A 1 22.47 -8.29 -16.73
CA MET A 1 22.81 -7.35 -17.82
C MET A 1 22.84 -8.16 -19.10
N ASN A 2 21.76 -8.15 -19.88
CA ASN A 2 21.70 -8.89 -21.16
C ASN A 2 22.33 -7.98 -22.22
N MET A 3 23.60 -8.23 -22.56
CA MET A 3 24.21 -7.53 -23.69
C MET A 3 23.48 -7.98 -24.97
N PRO A 4 23.02 -7.06 -25.84
CA PRO A 4 22.56 -7.47 -27.15
C PRO A 4 23.70 -8.24 -27.81
N ILE A 5 23.45 -9.48 -28.22
CA ILE A 5 24.42 -10.29 -28.95
C ILE A 5 24.76 -9.49 -30.21
N LYS A 6 25.92 -8.83 -30.22
CA LYS A 6 26.40 -8.09 -31.39
C LYS A 6 26.91 -9.10 -32.39
N PHE A 7 25.99 -9.66 -33.17
CA PHE A 7 26.31 -10.57 -34.24
C PHE A 7 26.85 -9.77 -35.44
N ASP A 8 28.16 -9.89 -35.68
CA ASP A 8 28.81 -9.27 -36.83
C ASP A 8 28.60 -10.13 -38.08
N THR A 9 27.53 -9.79 -38.81
CA THR A 9 27.12 -10.45 -40.05
C THR A 9 28.25 -10.49 -41.08
N LEU A 10 29.05 -9.42 -41.17
CA LEU A 10 30.13 -9.30 -42.17
C LEU A 10 31.31 -10.23 -41.83
N SER A 11 31.73 -10.23 -40.56
CA SER A 11 32.80 -11.12 -40.11
C SER A 11 32.39 -12.60 -40.19
N TYR A 12 31.11 -12.92 -39.99
CA TYR A 12 30.61 -14.28 -40.13
C TYR A 12 30.52 -14.73 -41.59
N ALA A 13 30.05 -13.86 -42.50
CA ALA A 13 30.04 -14.15 -43.94
C ALA A 13 31.45 -14.43 -44.48
N ARG A 14 32.45 -13.61 -44.10
CA ARG A 14 33.85 -13.85 -44.49
C ARG A 14 34.40 -15.20 -44.01
N LYS A 15 34.06 -15.61 -42.79
CA LYS A 15 34.46 -16.94 -42.28
C LYS A 15 33.83 -18.08 -43.06
N LEU A 16 32.59 -17.91 -43.53
CA LEU A 16 31.93 -18.91 -44.39
C LEU A 16 32.58 -18.95 -45.78
N GLU A 17 32.95 -17.80 -46.35
CA GLU A 17 33.69 -17.73 -47.61
C GLU A 17 35.07 -18.38 -47.50
N GLU A 18 35.82 -18.10 -46.43
CA GLU A 18 37.11 -18.73 -46.13
C GLU A 18 36.99 -20.26 -45.93
N ALA A 19 35.83 -20.74 -45.46
CA ALA A 19 35.52 -22.16 -45.36
C ALA A 19 35.05 -22.79 -46.68
N GLY A 20 35.03 -22.03 -47.78
CA GLY A 20 34.70 -22.50 -49.12
C GLY A 20 33.23 -22.37 -49.51
N LEU A 21 32.40 -21.69 -48.72
CA LEU A 21 31.03 -21.37 -49.13
C LEU A 21 31.03 -20.27 -50.20
N PRO A 22 30.21 -20.36 -51.25
CA PRO A 22 30.00 -19.25 -52.19
C PRO A 22 29.54 -17.99 -51.46
N GLN A 23 30.08 -16.83 -51.82
CA GLN A 23 29.76 -15.52 -51.22
C GLN A 23 28.25 -15.30 -51.04
N GLN A 24 27.46 -15.59 -52.07
CA GLN A 24 26.01 -15.40 -52.04
C GLN A 24 25.32 -16.28 -50.99
N GLN A 25 25.84 -17.49 -50.72
CA GLN A 25 25.33 -18.37 -49.67
C GLN A 25 25.84 -17.97 -48.28
N ALA A 26 27.09 -17.49 -48.17
CA ALA A 26 27.66 -16.98 -46.94
C ALA A 26 26.90 -15.73 -46.43
N GLU A 27 26.62 -14.79 -47.32
CA GLU A 27 25.80 -13.62 -47.04
C GLU A 27 24.38 -14.02 -46.63
N ALA A 28 23.72 -14.92 -47.37
CA ALA A 28 22.38 -15.39 -47.03
C ALA A 28 22.31 -16.08 -45.67
N GLN A 29 23.27 -16.95 -45.33
CA GLN A 29 23.32 -17.61 -44.02
C GLN A 29 23.59 -16.62 -42.88
N SER A 30 24.50 -15.67 -43.08
CA SER A 30 24.80 -14.64 -42.09
C SER A 30 23.57 -13.76 -41.79
N LEU A 31 22.81 -13.37 -42.81
CA LEU A 31 21.57 -12.61 -42.67
C LEU A 31 20.49 -13.42 -41.97
N ALA A 32 20.27 -14.68 -42.38
CA ALA A 32 19.29 -15.56 -41.76
C ALA A 32 19.58 -15.79 -40.27
N LEU A 33 20.86 -15.97 -39.91
CA LEU A 33 21.27 -16.15 -38.52
C LEU A 33 21.11 -14.86 -37.70
N ARG A 34 21.42 -13.69 -38.27
CA ARG A 34 21.15 -12.40 -37.63
C ARG A 34 19.67 -12.24 -37.31
N ASP A 35 18.80 -12.57 -38.27
CA ASP A 35 17.37 -12.38 -38.13
C ASP A 35 16.78 -13.35 -37.09
N ALA A 36 17.22 -14.62 -37.09
CA ALA A 36 16.84 -15.60 -36.07
C ALA A 36 17.30 -15.19 -34.65
N LEU A 37 18.50 -14.60 -34.53
CA LEU A 37 19.01 -14.10 -33.25
C LEU A 37 18.28 -12.83 -32.78
N ALA A 38 17.85 -11.98 -33.71
CA ALA A 38 17.05 -10.79 -33.41
C ALA A 38 15.65 -11.16 -32.89
N GLU A 39 15.02 -12.19 -33.47
CA GLU A 39 13.69 -12.67 -33.05
C GLU A 39 13.71 -13.35 -31.66
N SER A 40 14.80 -14.04 -31.32
CA SER A 40 14.95 -14.73 -30.03
C SER A 40 15.33 -13.82 -28.85
N THR A 41 15.65 -12.54 -29.07
CA THR A 41 16.19 -11.66 -28.03
C THR A 41 15.14 -10.65 -27.59
N VAL A 42 14.85 -10.59 -26.27
CA VAL A 42 14.03 -9.51 -25.68
C VAL A 42 14.65 -8.18 -26.07
N THR A 43 13.90 -7.36 -26.80
CA THR A 43 14.43 -6.08 -27.26
C THR A 43 14.60 -5.13 -26.07
N PRO A 44 15.57 -4.21 -26.10
CA PRO A 44 15.67 -3.16 -25.10
C PRO A 44 14.38 -2.34 -24.95
N GLY A 45 13.59 -2.23 -26.04
CA GLY A 45 12.28 -1.56 -26.05
C GLY A 45 11.26 -2.27 -25.17
N ASP A 46 11.14 -3.60 -25.29
CA ASP A 46 10.22 -4.40 -24.47
C ASP A 46 10.56 -4.31 -22.98
N MET A 47 11.86 -4.30 -22.67
CA MET A 47 12.33 -4.13 -21.29
C MET A 47 12.03 -2.72 -20.74
N LEU A 48 12.13 -1.68 -21.57
CA LEU A 48 11.74 -0.32 -21.19
C LEU A 48 10.24 -0.19 -20.98
N LEU A 49 9.42 -0.80 -21.83
CA LEU A 49 7.97 -0.85 -21.68
C LEU A 49 7.58 -1.55 -20.38
N LEU A 50 8.16 -2.73 -20.11
CA LEU A 50 7.92 -3.45 -18.86
C LEU A 50 8.35 -2.65 -17.64
N LYS A 51 9.52 -2.00 -17.68
CA LYS A 51 9.99 -1.14 -16.58
C LYS A 51 9.04 0.03 -16.34
N THR A 52 8.53 0.63 -17.40
CA THR A 52 7.58 1.76 -17.33
C THR A 52 6.25 1.31 -16.75
N ASP A 53 5.71 0.17 -17.19
CA ASP A 53 4.47 -0.42 -16.65
C ASP A 53 4.62 -0.76 -15.17
N LEU A 54 5.74 -1.36 -14.77
CA LEU A 54 6.01 -1.67 -13.36
C LEU A 54 6.10 -0.41 -12.48
N ILE A 55 6.75 0.65 -12.96
CA ILE A 55 6.81 1.92 -12.24
C ILE A 55 5.40 2.52 -12.09
N ALA A 56 4.60 2.51 -13.16
CA ALA A 56 3.23 3.02 -13.12
C ALA A 56 2.36 2.24 -12.12
N ARG A 57 2.43 0.90 -12.12
CA ARG A 57 1.71 0.06 -11.16
C ARG A 57 2.16 0.30 -9.72
N LEU A 58 3.46 0.53 -9.51
CA LEU A 58 4.00 0.81 -8.18
C LEU A 58 3.50 2.16 -7.65
N GLU A 59 3.44 3.19 -8.49
CA GLU A 59 2.87 4.49 -8.10
C GLU A 59 1.37 4.40 -7.80
N ILE A 60 0.60 3.65 -8.59
CA ILE A 60 -0.83 3.40 -8.31
C ILE A 60 -0.99 2.68 -6.96
N LEU A 61 -0.23 1.61 -6.73
CA LEU A 61 -0.29 0.86 -5.48
C LEU A 61 0.10 1.73 -4.28
N ARG A 62 1.14 2.55 -4.43
CA ARG A 62 1.56 3.50 -3.41
C ARG A 62 0.46 4.48 -3.07
N SER A 63 -0.19 5.07 -4.09
CA SER A 63 -1.31 6.00 -3.91
C SER A 63 -2.50 5.32 -3.21
N ASP A 64 -2.85 4.10 -3.60
CA ASP A 64 -3.95 3.35 -3.00
C ASP A 64 -3.68 3.02 -1.53
N VAL A 65 -2.46 2.59 -1.19
CA VAL A 65 -2.05 2.34 0.20
C VAL A 65 -2.16 3.62 1.05
N TYR A 66 -1.71 4.77 0.56
CA TYR A 66 -1.87 6.03 1.29
C TYR A 66 -3.34 6.40 1.50
N ALA A 67 -4.19 6.22 0.49
CA ALA A 67 -5.62 6.48 0.60
C ALA A 67 -6.30 5.56 1.63
N GLN A 68 -5.94 4.27 1.64
CA GLN A 68 -6.45 3.31 2.63
C GLN A 68 -5.98 3.65 4.06
N ILE A 69 -4.72 4.07 4.24
CA ILE A 69 -4.20 4.51 5.53
C ILE A 69 -4.96 5.72 6.06
N GLU A 70 -5.19 6.73 5.22
CA GLU A 70 -5.94 7.92 5.62
C GLU A 70 -7.41 7.60 5.95
N LYS A 71 -8.06 6.73 5.16
CA LYS A 71 -9.40 6.26 5.48
C LYS A 71 -9.45 5.57 6.84
N LEU A 72 -8.50 4.67 7.12
CA LEU A 72 -8.41 3.97 8.40
C LEU A 72 -8.18 4.94 9.56
N ARG A 73 -7.33 5.96 9.37
CA ARG A 73 -7.11 7.02 10.36
C ARG A 73 -8.39 7.80 10.65
N CYS A 74 -9.12 8.22 9.63
CA CYS A 74 -10.40 8.92 9.80
C CYS A 74 -11.42 8.04 10.53
N ASP A 75 -11.55 6.77 10.16
CA ASP A 75 -12.48 5.84 10.80
C ASP A 75 -12.14 5.60 12.28
N LEU A 76 -10.85 5.46 12.62
CA LEU A 76 -10.41 5.32 14.01
C LEU A 76 -10.65 6.60 14.81
N GLN A 77 -10.37 7.77 14.25
CA GLN A 77 -10.62 9.05 14.90
C GLN A 77 -12.12 9.22 15.21
N ARG A 78 -12.99 8.91 14.24
CA ARG A 78 -14.44 8.93 14.43
C ARG A 78 -14.89 8.01 15.56
N GLN A 79 -14.39 6.77 15.59
CA GLN A 79 -14.73 5.80 16.64
C GLN A 79 -14.27 6.26 18.02
N ILE A 80 -13.08 6.87 18.12
CA ILE A 80 -12.58 7.45 19.38
C ILE A 80 -13.50 8.59 19.84
N ASP A 81 -13.90 9.48 18.94
CA ASP A 81 -14.75 10.62 19.29
C ASP A 81 -16.17 10.18 19.69
N GLU A 82 -16.73 9.18 19.02
CA GLU A 82 -18.00 8.54 19.41
C GLU A 82 -17.90 7.89 20.79
N LEU A 83 -16.82 7.15 21.06
CA LEU A 83 -16.60 6.53 22.36
C LEU A 83 -16.47 7.58 23.47
N LYS A 84 -15.73 8.66 23.22
CA LYS A 84 -15.59 9.79 24.17
C LYS A 84 -16.95 10.44 24.44
N ALA A 85 -17.75 10.70 23.41
CA ALA A 85 -19.08 11.28 23.56
C ALA A 85 -20.00 10.37 24.40
N HIS A 86 -20.01 9.07 24.09
CA HIS A 86 -20.77 8.08 24.84
C HIS A 86 -20.33 8.01 26.32
N MET A 87 -19.02 8.00 26.58
CA MET A 87 -18.49 8.02 27.95
C MET A 87 -18.87 9.29 28.68
N ASN A 88 -18.76 10.46 28.05
CA ASN A 88 -19.10 11.74 28.66
C ASN A 88 -20.57 11.81 29.07
N ILE A 89 -21.48 11.34 28.21
CA ILE A 89 -22.92 11.26 28.53
C ILE A 89 -23.15 10.36 29.74
N ARG A 90 -22.55 9.16 29.75
CA ARG A 90 -22.70 8.21 30.86
C ARG A 90 -22.15 8.76 32.17
N PHE A 91 -20.96 9.35 32.16
CA PHE A 91 -20.38 9.95 33.36
C PHE A 91 -21.21 11.12 33.86
N ASN A 92 -21.70 11.99 32.98
CA ASN A 92 -22.56 13.09 33.38
C ASN A 92 -23.83 12.60 34.09
N ILE A 93 -24.50 11.58 33.54
CA ILE A 93 -25.67 10.96 34.18
C ILE A 93 -25.28 10.36 35.54
N LEU A 94 -24.15 9.64 35.60
CA LEU A 94 -23.67 9.04 36.84
C LEU A 94 -23.38 10.10 37.92
N TYR A 95 -22.74 11.20 37.55
CA TYR A 95 -22.48 12.33 38.46
C TYR A 95 -23.78 12.95 38.97
N MET A 96 -24.76 13.17 38.10
CA MET A 96 -26.07 13.72 38.48
C MET A 96 -26.80 12.80 39.46
N VAL A 97 -26.89 11.50 39.16
CA VAL A 97 -27.57 10.52 40.03
C VAL A 97 -26.84 10.39 41.38
N THR A 98 -25.50 10.34 41.36
CA THR A 98 -24.70 10.25 42.58
C THR A 98 -24.86 11.52 43.42
N GLY A 99 -24.82 12.70 42.81
CA GLY A 99 -25.03 13.98 43.49
C GLY A 99 -26.41 14.08 44.13
N LEU A 100 -27.48 13.72 43.41
CA LEU A 100 -28.84 13.68 43.94
C LEU A 100 -28.96 12.70 45.11
N SER A 101 -28.35 11.51 45.00
CA SER A 101 -28.33 10.52 46.08
C SER A 101 -27.64 11.06 47.34
N LEU A 102 -26.48 11.71 47.19
CA LEU A 102 -25.75 12.30 48.32
C LEU A 102 -26.55 13.41 49.00
N VAL A 103 -27.22 14.28 48.24
CA VAL A 103 -28.11 15.31 48.79
C VAL A 103 -29.26 14.68 49.57
N LEU A 104 -29.91 13.65 49.00
CA LEU A 104 -30.99 12.94 49.67
C LEU A 104 -30.52 12.31 51.00
N HIS A 105 -29.38 11.63 51.00
CA HIS A 105 -28.80 11.05 52.21
C HIS A 105 -28.41 12.11 53.25
N GLY A 106 -27.91 13.27 52.81
CA GLY A 106 -27.64 14.39 53.70
C GLY A 106 -28.90 14.91 54.40
N VAL A 107 -30.01 15.04 53.66
CA VAL A 107 -31.30 15.46 54.22
C VAL A 107 -31.86 14.42 55.20
N THR A 108 -31.84 13.13 54.84
CA THR A 108 -32.35 12.07 55.74
C THR A 108 -31.57 11.98 57.04
N LEU A 109 -30.23 12.08 56.99
CA LEU A 109 -29.39 12.14 58.18
C LEU A 109 -29.66 13.39 59.03
N GLY A 110 -29.84 14.56 58.40
CA GLY A 110 -30.17 15.80 59.10
C GLY A 110 -31.51 15.75 59.83
N VAL A 111 -32.53 15.15 59.19
CA VAL A 111 -33.85 14.92 59.83
C VAL A 111 -33.71 13.95 61.00
N LEU A 112 -32.99 12.83 60.82
CA LEU A 112 -32.76 11.84 61.88
C LEU A 112 -32.07 12.47 63.10
N PHE A 113 -31.05 13.29 62.88
CA PHE A 113 -30.35 14.02 63.94
C PHE A 113 -31.26 15.01 64.68
N LYS A 114 -32.13 15.72 63.96
CA LYS A 114 -33.10 16.64 64.56
C LYS A 114 -34.15 15.91 65.40
N ILE A 115 -34.56 14.71 65.01
CA ILE A 115 -35.47 13.88 65.80
C ILE A 115 -34.75 13.36 67.06
N LEU A 116 -33.53 12.82 66.91
CA LEU A 116 -32.73 12.31 68.02
C LEU A 116 -32.44 13.37 69.09
N SER A 117 -32.15 14.61 68.68
CA SER A 117 -31.93 15.74 69.60
C SER A 117 -33.19 16.24 70.32
N ARG A 118 -34.38 15.74 69.94
CA ARG A 118 -35.66 16.07 70.59
C ARG A 118 -36.24 14.91 71.43
N LEU A 119 -35.58 13.76 71.47
CA LEU A 119 -35.93 12.69 72.40
C LEU A 119 -35.41 13.04 73.81
N PRO A 120 -36.21 12.83 74.88
CA PRO A 120 -35.83 13.12 76.26
C PRO A 120 -34.71 12.19 76.77
#